data_AF-A0A517Z4C0-F1
#
_entry.id   AF-A0A517Z4C0-F1
#
_cell.length_a   1.000
_cell.length_b   1.000
_cell.length_c   1.000
_cell.angle_alpha   90.00
_cell.angle_beta   90.00
_cell.angle_gamma   90.00
#
_symmetry.space_group_name_H-M   'P 1'
#
loop_
_entity.id
_entity.type
_entity.pdbx_description
1 polymer ?
#
loop_
_entity_poly.entity_id
_entity_poly.type
_entity_poly.pdbx_seq_one_letter_code
_entity_poly.pdbx_strand_id
1 'polypeptide(L)'
;MSEVTAYHEAGHAFVALFVGAEVTSMTVDPDWDDGPERYGDTQIRWPAGRFTDREYCEKAVLVALAGPVAEMIHTGDPFHPGLVGEWAGDWADAVRMAEPLIADERKRIAFLEQQTLWLYRLMDREDHWAALCAIVDHLLAHETLEGEMIAEVMSDWMQ
;
A
#
# COMPACT_ATOMS: atom_id res chain seq x y z
N MET A 1 4.30 11.47 -15.37
CA MET A 1 3.56 10.43 -14.65
C MET A 1 4.27 9.11 -14.86
N SER A 2 4.81 8.50 -13.80
CA SER A 2 5.44 7.19 -13.93
C SER A 2 4.37 6.13 -13.68
N GLU A 3 4.22 5.19 -14.60
CA GLU A 3 3.32 4.04 -14.45
C GLU A 3 3.58 3.29 -13.13
N VAL A 4 4.85 3.24 -12.71
CA VAL A 4 5.32 2.68 -11.43
C VAL A 4 4.63 3.32 -10.23
N THR A 5 4.45 4.65 -10.23
CA THR A 5 3.74 5.36 -9.15
C THR A 5 2.28 4.93 -9.06
N ALA A 6 1.61 4.68 -10.18
CA ALA A 6 0.23 4.20 -10.14
C ALA A 6 0.14 2.79 -9.52
N TYR A 7 1.09 1.90 -9.82
CA TYR A 7 1.21 0.59 -9.16
C TYR A 7 1.47 0.73 -7.65
N HIS A 8 2.32 1.67 -7.25
CA HIS A 8 2.61 1.95 -5.84
C HIS A 8 1.34 2.32 -5.07
N GLU A 9 0.62 3.35 -5.53
CA GLU A 9 -0.60 3.80 -4.88
C GLU A 9 -1.70 2.73 -4.89
N ALA A 10 -1.86 2.04 -6.02
CA ALA A 10 -2.81 0.92 -6.14
C ALA A 10 -2.48 -0.22 -5.17
N GLY A 11 -1.20 -0.46 -4.87
CA GLY A 11 -0.76 -1.41 -3.85
C GLY A 11 -1.32 -1.07 -2.47
N HIS A 12 -1.14 0.16 -2.02
CA HIS A 12 -1.71 0.63 -0.75
C HIS A 12 -3.23 0.49 -0.72
N ALA A 13 -3.91 0.94 -1.77
CA ALA A 13 -5.37 0.90 -1.85
C ALA A 13 -5.91 -0.54 -1.81
N PHE A 14 -5.32 -1.44 -2.60
CA PHE A 14 -5.69 -2.86 -2.64
C PHE A 14 -5.55 -3.51 -1.26
N VAL A 15 -4.40 -3.35 -0.61
CA VAL A 15 -4.15 -3.99 0.69
C VAL A 15 -5.01 -3.37 1.79
N ALA A 16 -5.25 -2.05 1.76
CA ALA A 16 -6.15 -1.38 2.69
C ALA A 16 -7.56 -1.99 2.65
N LEU A 17 -8.11 -2.17 1.45
CA LEU A 17 -9.42 -2.79 1.26
C LEU A 17 -9.41 -4.27 1.68
N PHE A 18 -8.36 -5.02 1.31
CA PHE A 18 -8.18 -6.42 1.69
C PHE A 18 -8.18 -6.64 3.21
N VAL A 19 -7.52 -5.76 3.98
CA VAL A 19 -7.47 -5.87 5.45
C VAL A 19 -8.71 -5.30 6.16
N GLY A 20 -9.65 -4.73 5.38
CA GLY A 20 -10.92 -4.18 5.85
C GLY A 20 -10.87 -2.72 6.29
N ALA A 21 -9.84 -1.97 5.89
CA ALA A 21 -9.86 -0.50 5.96
C ALA A 21 -10.67 0.08 4.79
N GLU A 22 -10.78 1.40 4.73
CA GLU A 22 -11.44 2.14 3.67
C GLU A 22 -10.42 3.05 2.98
N VAL A 23 -10.47 3.15 1.65
CA VAL A 23 -9.70 4.16 0.91
C VAL A 23 -10.65 5.32 0.63
N THR A 24 -10.23 6.54 0.97
CA THR A 24 -11.05 7.75 0.77
C THR A 24 -10.71 8.48 -0.52
N SER A 25 -9.44 8.48 -0.91
CA SER A 25 -8.98 9.03 -2.19
C SER A 25 -7.61 8.46 -2.53
N MET A 26 -7.24 8.53 -3.80
CA MET A 26 -5.94 8.12 -4.31
C MET A 26 -5.57 8.99 -5.51
N THR A 27 -4.34 9.48 -5.59
CA THR A 27 -3.86 10.33 -6.69
C THR A 27 -2.41 10.03 -7.06
N VAL A 28 -2.07 10.18 -8.34
CA VAL A 28 -0.68 10.18 -8.86
C VAL A 28 -0.16 11.58 -9.20
N ASP A 29 -0.95 12.61 -8.90
CA ASP A 29 -0.59 14.03 -9.03
C ASP A 29 -1.13 14.79 -7.82
N PRO A 30 -0.50 14.63 -6.63
CA PRO A 30 -0.94 15.35 -5.44
C PRO A 30 -0.64 16.84 -5.56
N ASP A 31 -1.55 17.67 -5.03
CA ASP A 31 -1.34 19.13 -4.97
C ASP A 31 -0.02 19.47 -4.25
N TRP A 32 0.77 20.36 -4.85
CA TRP A 32 2.02 20.84 -4.29
C TRP A 32 1.78 21.86 -3.15
N ASP A 33 1.52 21.35 -1.95
CA ASP A 33 1.23 22.16 -0.76
C ASP A 33 2.49 22.51 0.09
N ASP A 34 3.56 23.00 -0.56
CA ASP A 34 4.83 23.44 0.09
C ASP A 34 5.55 22.37 0.98
N GLY A 35 5.09 21.12 0.95
CA GLY A 35 5.67 19.97 1.65
C GLY A 35 6.81 19.27 0.88
N PRO A 36 7.34 18.15 1.41
CA PRO A 36 8.24 17.30 0.61
C PRO A 36 7.54 16.86 -0.68
N GLU A 37 8.29 16.81 -1.78
CA GLU A 37 7.80 16.37 -3.09
C GLU A 37 7.14 14.98 -2.96
N ARG A 38 5.83 14.92 -3.24
CA ARG A 38 5.04 13.69 -3.25
C ARG A 38 4.75 13.33 -4.69
N TYR A 39 5.00 12.07 -5.06
CA TYR A 39 4.75 11.57 -6.41
C TYR A 39 3.35 10.94 -6.52
N GLY A 40 2.74 10.57 -5.40
CA GLY A 40 1.37 10.06 -5.25
C GLY A 40 0.89 10.21 -3.81
N ASP A 41 -0.40 9.97 -3.57
CA ASP A 41 -1.00 9.95 -2.23
C ASP A 41 -2.21 9.01 -2.20
N THR A 42 -2.23 8.06 -1.26
CA THR A 42 -3.38 7.21 -0.97
C THR A 42 -3.89 7.49 0.45
N GLN A 43 -5.12 8.00 0.55
CA GLN A 43 -5.73 8.34 1.83
C GLN A 43 -6.57 7.18 2.36
N ILE A 44 -6.23 6.72 3.57
CA ILE A 44 -6.82 5.53 4.17
C ILE A 44 -7.51 5.91 5.47
N ARG A 45 -8.77 5.48 5.60
CA ARG A 45 -9.56 5.59 6.80
C ARG A 45 -9.64 4.23 7.50
N TRP A 46 -9.33 4.23 8.79
CA TRP A 46 -9.48 3.07 9.66
C TRP A 46 -10.77 3.21 10.47
N PRO A 47 -11.82 2.37 10.23
CA PRO A 47 -13.09 2.52 10.92
C PRO A 47 -12.97 2.36 12.43
N ALA A 48 -13.50 3.34 13.18
CA ALA A 48 -13.41 3.36 14.64
C ALA A 48 -14.11 2.14 15.27
N GLY A 49 -13.44 1.51 16.24
CA GLY A 49 -13.97 0.34 16.96
C GLY A 49 -13.99 -0.96 16.16
N ARG A 50 -13.53 -0.97 14.90
CA ARG A 50 -13.43 -2.18 14.08
C ARG A 50 -12.19 -3.00 14.40
N PHE A 51 -11.10 -2.35 14.82
CA PHE A 51 -9.82 -2.98 15.11
C PHE A 51 -9.38 -2.65 16.52
N THR A 52 -8.77 -3.63 17.19
CA THR A 52 -7.95 -3.38 18.38
C THR A 52 -6.66 -2.64 17.97
N ASP A 53 -6.01 -1.97 18.92
CA ASP A 53 -4.74 -1.26 18.68
C ASP A 53 -3.68 -2.19 18.04
N ARG A 54 -3.64 -3.45 18.50
CA ARG A 54 -2.73 -4.46 17.95
C ARG A 54 -3.05 -4.79 16.49
N GLU A 55 -4.32 -5.07 16.18
CA GLU A 55 -4.74 -5.40 14.81
C GLU A 55 -4.54 -4.21 13.87
N TYR A 56 -4.78 -2.99 14.34
CA TYR A 56 -4.48 -1.77 13.60
C TYR A 56 -2.99 -1.72 13.24
N CYS A 57 -2.09 -1.88 14.21
CA CYS A 57 -0.65 -1.89 13.95
C CYS A 57 -0.23 -3.00 12.97
N GLU A 58 -0.72 -4.23 13.16
CA GLU A 58 -0.39 -5.36 12.28
C GLU A 58 -0.84 -5.09 10.83
N LYS A 59 -2.04 -4.54 10.64
CA LYS A 59 -2.59 -4.23 9.32
C LYS A 59 -1.97 -2.99 8.68
N ALA A 60 -1.67 -1.97 9.48
CA ALA A 60 -1.02 -0.75 9.01
C ALA A 60 0.41 -1.04 8.50
N VAL A 61 1.12 -2.00 9.11
CA VAL A 61 2.39 -2.51 8.55
C VAL A 61 2.17 -3.08 7.15
N LEU A 62 1.14 -3.92 6.97
CA LEU A 62 0.86 -4.52 5.66
C LEU A 62 0.55 -3.46 4.61
N VAL A 63 -0.29 -2.49 4.96
CA VAL A 63 -0.65 -1.38 4.08
C VAL A 63 0.58 -0.56 3.69
N ALA A 64 1.44 -0.17 4.65
CA ALA A 64 2.63 0.60 4.37
C ALA A 64 3.59 -0.15 3.41
N LEU A 65 3.76 -1.46 3.58
CA LEU A 65 4.63 -2.24 2.71
C LEU A 65 4.04 -2.53 1.32
N ALA A 66 2.76 -2.25 1.10
CA ALA A 66 2.04 -2.71 -0.09
C ALA A 66 2.47 -1.99 -1.38
N GLY A 67 2.67 -0.67 -1.34
CA GLY A 67 3.14 0.10 -2.50
C GLY A 67 4.49 -0.39 -3.02
N PRO A 68 5.52 -0.47 -2.17
CA PRO A 68 6.81 -1.07 -2.54
C PRO A 68 6.70 -2.48 -3.12
N VAL A 69 5.83 -3.33 -2.56
CA VAL A 69 5.64 -4.71 -3.06
C VAL A 69 4.97 -4.71 -4.44
N ALA A 70 3.98 -3.85 -4.69
CA ALA A 70 3.35 -3.71 -6.00
C ALA A 70 4.39 -3.32 -7.06
N GLU A 71 5.28 -2.37 -6.74
CA GLU A 71 6.37 -1.99 -7.63
C GLU A 71 7.33 -3.16 -7.91
N MET A 72 7.72 -3.95 -6.88
CA MET A 72 8.57 -5.12 -7.07
C MET A 72 7.96 -6.13 -8.06
N ILE A 73 6.65 -6.37 -7.96
CA ILE A 73 5.94 -7.30 -8.85
C ILE A 73 5.88 -6.71 -10.26
N HIS A 74 5.48 -5.45 -10.41
CA HIS A 74 5.35 -4.79 -11.71
C HIS A 74 6.68 -4.68 -12.47
N THR A 75 7.75 -4.30 -11.77
CA THR A 75 9.08 -4.12 -12.36
C THR A 75 9.84 -5.44 -12.54
N GLY A 76 9.50 -6.46 -11.74
CA GLY A 76 10.23 -7.72 -11.66
C GLY A 76 11.57 -7.62 -10.91
N ASP A 77 11.90 -6.45 -10.36
CA ASP A 77 13.16 -6.18 -9.69
C ASP A 77 13.04 -6.46 -8.18
N PRO A 78 13.88 -7.34 -7.61
CA PRO A 78 13.87 -7.64 -6.18
C PRO A 78 14.60 -6.53 -5.42
N PHE A 79 13.88 -5.48 -5.06
CA PHE A 79 14.43 -4.39 -4.26
C PHE A 79 14.30 -4.69 -2.75
N HIS A 80 15.32 -4.31 -1.99
CA HIS A 80 15.20 -4.23 -0.53
C HIS A 80 14.78 -2.79 -0.17
N PRO A 81 13.75 -2.55 0.65
CA PRO A 81 13.22 -1.20 0.86
C PRO A 81 14.21 -0.13 1.36
N GLY A 82 15.23 -0.54 2.12
CA GLY A 82 16.32 0.34 2.52
C GLY A 82 17.28 0.78 1.38
N LEU A 83 17.11 0.29 0.15
CA LEU A 83 17.96 0.60 -1.00
C LEU A 83 17.30 1.55 -2.02
N VAL A 84 15.98 1.72 -1.94
CA VAL A 84 15.21 2.59 -2.84
C VAL A 84 14.79 3.82 -2.04
N GLY A 85 15.37 4.98 -2.36
CA GLY A 85 15.11 6.21 -1.63
C GLY A 85 13.62 6.62 -1.64
N GLU A 86 12.90 6.24 -2.69
CA GLU A 86 11.47 6.52 -2.88
C GLU A 86 10.59 5.76 -1.86
N TRP A 87 11.03 4.61 -1.36
CA TRP A 87 10.27 3.80 -0.38
C TRP A 87 10.64 4.11 1.08
N ALA A 88 11.52 5.08 1.31
CA ALA A 88 11.99 5.39 2.65
C ALA A 88 10.84 5.83 3.58
N GLY A 89 9.83 6.51 3.05
CA GLY A 89 8.62 6.90 3.77
C GLY A 89 7.83 5.70 4.26
N ASP A 90 7.43 4.82 3.34
CA ASP A 90 6.67 3.60 3.64
C ASP A 90 7.37 2.68 4.61
N TRP A 91 8.69 2.51 4.42
CA TRP A 91 9.48 1.70 5.32
C TRP A 91 9.52 2.29 6.73
N ALA A 92 9.71 3.61 6.86
CA ALA A 92 9.68 4.28 8.15
C ALA A 92 8.32 4.14 8.84
N ASP A 93 7.23 4.23 8.08
CA ASP A 93 5.88 4.01 8.60
C ASP A 93 5.64 2.56 9.02
N ALA A 94 6.10 1.58 8.25
CA ALA A 94 6.04 0.17 8.64
C ALA A 94 6.83 -0.09 9.93
N VAL A 95 8.04 0.47 10.07
CA VAL A 95 8.85 0.36 11.29
C VAL A 95 8.16 0.99 12.50
N ARG A 96 7.54 2.16 12.31
CA ARG A 96 6.78 2.88 13.36
C ARG A 96 5.55 2.08 13.80
N MET A 97 4.82 1.48 12.86
CA MET A 97 3.66 0.63 13.17
C MET A 97 4.05 -0.71 13.80
N ALA A 98 5.23 -1.23 13.50
CA ALA A 98 5.73 -2.47 14.09
C ALA A 98 6.33 -2.28 15.50
N GLU A 99 6.70 -1.06 15.90
CA GLU A 99 7.34 -0.79 17.20
C GLU A 99 6.51 -1.24 18.41
N PRO A 100 5.18 -0.98 18.49
CA PRO A 100 4.35 -1.46 19.59
C PRO A 100 4.17 -2.98 19.60
N LEU A 101 4.39 -3.64 18.46
CA LEU A 101 4.26 -5.09 18.31
C LEU A 101 5.55 -5.81 18.75
N ILE A 102 6.70 -5.23 18.40
CA ILE A 102 8.02 -5.84 18.56
C ILE A 102 9.04 -4.76 18.95
N ALA A 103 9.38 -4.72 20.24
CA ALA A 103 10.34 -3.75 20.78
C ALA A 103 11.77 -3.97 20.26
N ASP A 104 12.20 -5.23 20.10
CA ASP A 104 13.54 -5.56 19.62
C ASP A 104 13.69 -5.23 18.13
N GLU A 105 14.64 -4.35 17.82
CA GLU A 105 14.86 -3.85 16.47
C GLU A 105 15.17 -4.97 15.46
N ARG A 106 16.03 -5.92 15.80
CA ARG A 106 16.40 -7.00 14.88
C ARG A 106 15.22 -7.92 14.58
N LYS A 107 14.43 -8.26 15.60
CA LYS A 107 13.20 -9.04 15.41
C LYS A 107 12.16 -8.29 14.61
N ARG A 108 12.10 -6.96 14.76
CA ARG A 108 11.19 -6.10 13.99
C ARG A 108 11.58 -6.05 12.51
N ILE A 109 12.86 -5.92 12.18
CA ILE A 109 13.32 -6.00 10.79
C ILE A 109 12.96 -7.37 10.19
N ALA A 110 13.26 -8.47 10.88
CA ALA A 110 12.91 -9.81 10.41
C ALA A 110 11.38 -10.00 10.23
N PHE A 111 10.57 -9.38 11.08
CA PHE A 111 9.12 -9.37 10.95
C PHE A 111 8.66 -8.62 9.69
N LEU A 112 9.22 -7.43 9.43
CA LEU A 112 8.89 -6.64 8.23
C LEU A 112 9.27 -7.41 6.95
N GLU A 113 10.46 -8.01 6.91
CA GLU A 113 10.89 -8.87 5.79
C GLU A 113 9.90 -10.03 5.57
N GLN A 114 9.43 -10.67 6.65
CA GLN A 114 8.43 -11.72 6.57
C GLN A 114 7.09 -11.20 6.02
N GLN A 115 6.65 -10.00 6.43
CA GLN A 115 5.44 -9.37 5.91
C GLN A 115 5.56 -9.02 4.44
N THR A 116 6.70 -8.45 4.01
CA THR A 116 6.99 -8.16 2.59
C THR A 116 6.90 -9.42 1.74
N LEU A 117 7.51 -10.53 2.17
CA LEU A 117 7.45 -11.80 1.43
C LEU A 117 6.03 -12.39 1.38
N TRP A 118 5.26 -12.23 2.46
CA TRP A 118 3.87 -12.67 2.48
C TRP A 118 3.00 -11.82 1.55
N LEU A 119 3.16 -10.50 1.56
CA LEU A 119 2.48 -9.57 0.66
C LEU A 119 2.81 -9.84 -0.80
N TYR A 120 4.08 -10.08 -1.12
CA TYR A 120 4.48 -10.41 -2.49
C TYR A 120 3.70 -11.60 -3.01
N ARG A 121 3.64 -12.70 -2.24
CA ARG A 121 2.86 -13.89 -2.62
C ARG A 121 1.36 -13.66 -2.64
N LEU A 122 0.84 -12.76 -1.78
CA LEU A 122 -0.57 -12.40 -1.78
C LEU A 122 -0.92 -11.67 -3.08
N MET A 123 -0.14 -10.66 -3.45
CA MET A 123 -0.41 -9.75 -4.56
C MET A 123 -0.07 -10.36 -5.92
N ASP A 124 0.92 -11.26 -5.98
CA ASP A 124 1.32 -11.99 -7.21
C ASP A 124 0.33 -13.12 -7.59
N ARG A 125 -0.75 -13.31 -6.83
CA ARG A 125 -1.84 -14.19 -7.27
C ARG A 125 -2.57 -13.57 -8.45
N GLU A 126 -2.89 -14.36 -9.47
CA GLU A 126 -3.51 -13.90 -10.71
C GLU A 126 -4.79 -13.05 -10.48
N ASP A 127 -5.67 -13.49 -9.57
CA ASP A 127 -6.90 -12.79 -9.23
C ASP A 127 -6.66 -11.44 -8.52
N HIS A 128 -5.74 -11.42 -7.56
CA HIS A 128 -5.38 -10.21 -6.83
C HIS A 128 -4.61 -9.21 -7.69
N TRP A 129 -3.69 -9.70 -8.52
CA TRP A 129 -2.93 -8.85 -9.43
C TRP A 129 -3.84 -8.22 -10.48
N ALA A 130 -4.79 -8.98 -11.04
CA ALA A 130 -5.77 -8.44 -11.97
C ALA A 130 -6.65 -7.34 -11.34
N ALA A 131 -7.07 -7.53 -10.08
CA ALA A 131 -7.81 -6.50 -9.34
C ALA A 131 -6.98 -5.23 -9.11
N LEU A 132 -5.70 -5.38 -8.74
CA LEU A 132 -4.78 -4.26 -8.59
C LEU A 132 -4.56 -3.53 -9.93
N CYS A 133 -4.32 -4.25 -11.02
CA CYS A 133 -4.18 -3.67 -12.36
C CYS A 133 -5.44 -2.90 -12.78
N ALA A 134 -6.63 -3.37 -12.43
CA ALA A 134 -7.87 -2.62 -12.69
C ALA A 134 -7.87 -1.26 -11.96
N ILE A 135 -7.41 -1.21 -10.71
CA ILE A 135 -7.22 0.07 -9.99
C ILE A 135 -6.22 0.97 -10.73
N VAL A 136 -5.08 0.41 -11.16
CA VAL A 136 -4.05 1.15 -11.90
C VAL A 136 -4.59 1.74 -13.20
N ASP A 137 -5.33 0.97 -13.99
CA ASP A 137 -5.92 1.42 -15.25
C ASP A 137 -6.85 2.63 -15.02
N HIS A 138 -7.70 2.55 -13.99
CA HIS A 138 -8.56 3.67 -13.60
C HIS A 138 -7.74 4.88 -13.12
N LEU A 139 -6.71 4.67 -12.31
CA LEU A 139 -5.89 5.75 -11.76
C LEU A 139 -5.10 6.47 -12.85
N LEU A 140 -4.54 5.74 -13.83
CA LEU A 140 -3.86 6.33 -14.98
C LEU A 140 -4.82 7.09 -15.91
N ALA A 141 -6.08 6.64 -16.00
CA ALA A 141 -7.09 7.30 -16.84
C ALA A 141 -7.64 8.59 -16.21
N HIS A 142 -7.70 8.66 -14.89
CA HIS A 142 -8.38 9.74 -14.15
C HIS A 142 -7.43 10.62 -13.32
N GLU A 143 -6.18 10.22 -13.14
CA GLU A 143 -5.11 10.85 -12.32
C GLU A 143 -5.42 10.89 -10.81
N THR A 144 -6.70 11.00 -10.43
CA THR A 144 -7.23 10.92 -9.08
C THR A 144 -8.50 10.06 -9.07
N LEU A 145 -8.61 9.18 -8.08
CA LEU A 145 -9.79 8.36 -7.82
C LEU A 145 -10.35 8.66 -6.42
N GLU A 146 -11.66 8.82 -6.34
CA GLU A 146 -12.39 8.90 -5.08
C GLU A 146 -12.64 7.49 -4.51
N GLY A 147 -12.75 7.40 -3.18
CA GLY A 147 -12.90 6.12 -2.47
C GLY A 147 -14.05 5.22 -2.95
N GLU A 148 -15.18 5.83 -3.33
CA GLU A 148 -16.35 5.10 -3.85
C GLU A 148 -16.03 4.37 -5.16
N MET A 149 -15.26 5.01 -6.04
CA MET A 149 -14.86 4.44 -7.34
C MET A 149 -13.87 3.29 -7.14
N ILE A 150 -12.92 3.44 -6.21
CA ILE A 150 -11.96 2.38 -5.87
C ILE A 150 -12.70 1.17 -5.27
N ALA A 151 -13.68 1.40 -4.39
CA ALA A 151 -14.49 0.33 -3.82
C ALA A 151 -15.36 -0.38 -4.85
N GLU A 152 -15.93 0.35 -5.83
CA GLU A 152 -16.68 -0.22 -6.94
C GLU A 152 -15.81 -1.15 -7.78
N VAL A 153 -14.64 -0.66 -8.23
CA VAL A 153 -13.66 -1.47 -8.98
C VAL A 153 -13.32 -2.75 -8.23
N MET A 154 -13.07 -2.67 -6.92
CA MET A 154 -12.72 -3.84 -6.11
C MET A 154 -13.89 -4.79 -5.83
N SER A 155 -15.13 -4.30 -5.84
CA SER A 155 -16.32 -5.12 -5.58
C SER A 155 -16.54 -6.20 -6.65
N ASP A 156 -16.07 -5.96 -7.87
CA ASP A 156 -16.11 -6.92 -8.98
C ASP A 156 -15.16 -8.11 -8.77
N TRP A 157 -14.16 -7.96 -7.89
CA TRP A 157 -13.12 -8.96 -7.64
C TRP A 157 -13.23 -9.66 -6.28
N MET A 158 -13.97 -9.09 -5.32
CA MET A 158 -14.10 -9.62 -3.95
C MET A 158 -15.33 -10.53 -3.72
N GLN A 159 -15.87 -11.16 -4.78
CA GLN A 159 -16.96 -12.15 -4.68
C GLN A 159 -16.48 -13.57 -4.40
#